data_AF-A0A605R061-F1
#
_entry.id   AF-A0A605R061-F1
#
_cell.length_a   1.000
_cell.length_b   1.000
_cell.length_c   1.000
_cell.angle_alpha   90.00
_cell.angle_beta   90.00
_cell.angle_gamma   90.00
#
_symmetry.space_group_name_H-M   'P 1'
#
loop_
_entity.id
_entity.type
_entity.pdbx_description
1 polymer ?
#
loop_
_entity_poly.entity_id
_entity_poly.type
_entity_poly.pdbx_seq_one_letter_code
_entity_poly.pdbx_strand_id
1 'polypeptide(L)' 'GGQGKVIAGLEGELVPIRESTAAMGIKRMNSLIEYSQAFAASQGIQLREVRYSGDYFGRLV' A
#
# COMPACT_ATOMS: atom_id res chain seq x y z
N GLY A 1 2.84 11.85 -9.55
CA GLY A 1 3.34 10.47 -9.36
C GLY A 1 4.85 10.53 -9.43
N GLY A 2 5.55 9.92 -8.48
CA GLY A 2 7.01 9.85 -8.52
C GLY A 2 7.49 9.02 -9.70
N GLN A 3 8.62 9.40 -10.29
CA GLN A 3 9.27 8.59 -11.32
C GLN A 3 9.73 7.26 -10.69
N GLY A 4 9.45 6.14 -11.37
CA GLY A 4 9.93 4.83 -10.93
C GLY A 4 11.46 4.81 -10.95
N LYS A 5 12.08 4.25 -9.91
CA LYS A 5 13.53 4.12 -9.83
C LYS A 5 13.93 2.74 -10.31
N VAL A 6 14.88 2.65 -11.23
CA VAL A 6 15.52 1.37 -11.61
C VAL A 6 16.95 1.42 -11.13
N ILE A 7 17.41 0.36 -10.46
CA ILE A 7 18.79 0.23 -9.95
C ILE A 7 19.41 -1.07 -10.42
N ALA A 8 20.74 -1.14 -10.41
CA ALA A 8 21.45 -2.40 -10.53
C ALA A 8 21.23 -3.22 -9.25
N GLY A 9 20.87 -4.49 -9.44
CA GLY A 9 20.76 -5.48 -8.38
C GLY A 9 22.12 -6.07 -8.00
N LEU A 10 22.10 -7.13 -7.20
CA LEU A 10 23.33 -7.66 -6.60
C LEU A 10 24.26 -8.33 -7.62
N GLU A 11 23.70 -8.79 -8.75
CA GLU A 11 24.43 -9.44 -9.84
C GLU A 11 24.45 -8.57 -11.11
N GLY A 12 24.06 -7.30 -11.00
CA GLY A 12 24.00 -6.34 -12.11
C GLY A 12 22.69 -6.36 -12.89
N GLU A 13 21.68 -7.10 -12.45
CA GLU A 13 20.34 -7.13 -13.04
C GLU A 13 19.61 -5.79 -12.86
N LEU A 14 18.75 -5.41 -13.82
CA LEU A 14 17.96 -4.18 -13.70
C LEU A 14 16.73 -4.43 -12.82
N VAL A 15 16.73 -3.85 -11.61
CA VAL A 15 15.65 -4.01 -10.63
C VAL A 15 14.77 -2.76 -10.57
N PRO A 16 13.47 -2.86 -10.89
CA PRO A 16 12.54 -1.75 -10.72
C PRO A 16 12.08 -1.63 -9.26
N ILE A 17 12.39 -0.52 -8.62
CA ILE A 17 11.99 -0.19 -7.25
C ILE A 17 10.70 0.63 -7.27
N ARG A 18 9.76 0.20 -6.43
CA ARG A 18 8.46 0.87 -6.25
C ARG A 18 8.47 1.78 -5.03
N GLU A 19 7.55 2.73 -5.01
CA GLU A 19 7.31 3.59 -3.86
C GLU A 19 6.88 2.76 -2.65
N SER A 20 7.53 2.96 -1.51
CA SER A 20 7.18 2.29 -0.26
C SER A 20 5.94 2.94 0.36
N THR A 21 4.92 2.14 0.66
CA THR A 21 3.70 2.62 1.36
C THR A 21 4.01 3.17 2.75
N ALA A 22 5.03 2.62 3.43
CA ALA A 22 5.49 3.12 4.73
C ALA A 22 6.09 4.53 4.66
N ALA A 23 6.60 4.92 3.49
CA ALA A 23 7.19 6.24 3.26
C ALA A 23 6.21 7.23 2.58
N MET A 24 4.98 6.80 2.26
CA MET A 24 4.00 7.66 1.61
C MET A 24 3.46 8.71 2.58
N GLY A 25 3.37 9.96 2.11
CA GLY A 25 2.61 11.00 2.81
C GLY A 25 1.10 10.72 2.79
N ILE A 26 0.36 11.35 3.71
CA ILE A 26 -1.09 11.15 3.91
C ILE A 26 -1.87 11.27 2.59
N LYS A 27 -1.63 12.32 1.79
CA LYS A 27 -2.33 12.54 0.53
C LYS A 27 -2.11 11.41 -0.49
N ARG A 28 -0.90 10.86 -0.55
CA ARG A 28 -0.51 9.77 -1.47
C ARG A 28 -1.15 8.46 -1.04
N MET A 29 -1.10 8.16 0.26
CA MET A 29 -1.74 6.98 0.85
C MET A 29 -3.26 7.03 0.67
N ASN A 30 -3.89 8.19 0.91
CA ASN A 30 -5.33 8.35 0.70
C ASN A 30 -5.72 8.05 -0.76
N SER A 31 -4.96 8.61 -1.71
CA SER A 31 -5.19 8.33 -3.14
C SER A 31 -5.07 6.84 -3.48
N LEU A 32 -4.14 6.11 -2.84
CA LEU A 32 -3.97 4.67 -3.05
C LEU A 32 -5.14 3.86 -2.48
N ILE A 33 -5.62 4.22 -1.29
CA ILE A 33 -6.78 3.57 -0.65
C ILE A 33 -8.02 3.75 -1.51
N GLU A 34 -8.32 4.98 -1.94
CA GLU A 34 -9.47 5.30 -2.80
C GLU A 34 -9.44 4.52 -4.11
N TYR A 35 -8.30 4.50 -4.80
CA TYR A 35 -8.16 3.73 -6.03
C TYR A 35 -8.40 2.23 -5.82
N SER A 36 -7.87 1.67 -4.74
CA SER A 36 -8.01 0.24 -4.42
C SER A 36 -9.46 -0.13 -4.11
N GLN A 37 -10.18 0.74 -3.39
CA GLN A 37 -11.60 0.55 -3.08
C GLN A 37 -12.47 0.68 -4.34
N ALA A 38 -12.20 1.68 -5.19
CA ALA A 38 -12.90 1.85 -6.46
C ALA A 38 -12.74 0.64 -7.38
N PHE A 39 -11.52 0.09 -7.45
CA PHE A 39 -11.27 -1.17 -8.17
C PHE A 39 -12.11 -2.31 -7.60
N ALA A 40 -12.07 -2.53 -6.28
CA ALA A 40 -12.84 -3.59 -5.63
C ALA A 40 -14.34 -3.47 -5.92
N ALA A 41 -14.90 -2.27 -5.80
CA ALA A 41 -16.29 -1.99 -6.14
C ALA A 41 -16.62 -2.32 -7.60
N SER A 42 -15.74 -1.94 -8.55
CA SER A 42 -15.93 -2.23 -9.97
C SER A 42 -15.89 -3.72 -10.32
N GLN A 43 -15.21 -4.53 -9.52
CA GLN A 43 -15.08 -5.98 -9.70
C GLN A 43 -16.11 -6.77 -8.88
N GLY A 44 -17.03 -6.09 -8.18
CA GLY A 44 -18.02 -6.74 -7.31
C GLY A 44 -17.41 -7.43 -6.09
N ILE A 45 -16.23 -6.99 -5.63
CA ILE A 45 -15.54 -7.54 -4.47
C ILE A 45 -16.12 -6.91 -3.19
N GLN A 46 -16.70 -7.74 -2.33
CA GLN A 46 -17.20 -7.31 -1.02
C GLN A 46 -16.03 -7.08 -0.05
N LEU A 47 -15.80 -5.83 0.34
CA LEU A 47 -14.77 -5.48 1.31
C LEU A 47 -15.20 -5.88 2.72
N ARG A 48 -14.26 -6.42 3.51
CA ARG A 48 -14.47 -6.76 4.92
C ARG A 48 -13.97 -5.63 5.81
N GLU A 49 -14.72 -5.34 6.88
CA GLU A 49 -14.22 -4.51 7.97
C GLU A 49 -13.03 -5.21 8.66
N VAL A 50 -11.94 -4.48 8.89
CA VAL A 50 -10.88 -4.90 9.78
C VAL A 50 -11.16 -4.26 11.15
N ARG A 51 -11.68 -5.06 12.09
CA ARG A 51 -11.74 -4.64 13.49
C ARG A 51 -10.39 -4.92 14.12
N TYR A 52 -9.68 -3.86 14.50
CA TYR A 52 -8.56 -3.99 15.42
C TYR A 52 -9.14 -4.25 16.81
N SER A 53 -9.10 -5.48 17.28
CA SER A 53 -9.35 -5.79 18.69
C SER A 53 -8.04 -5.63 19.45
N GLY A 54 -7.91 -4.56 20.23
CA GLY A 54 -6.77 -4.37 21.12
C GLY A 54 -6.35 -2.91 21.31
N ASP A 55 -5.35 -2.71 22.16
CA ASP A 55 -4.70 -1.41 22.33
C ASP A 55 -3.77 -1.06 21.14
N TYR A 56 -3.20 0.14 21.15
CA TYR A 56 -2.24 0.61 20.14
C TYR A 56 -1.00 -0.30 19.95
N PHE A 57 -0.77 -1.24 20.87
CA PHE A 57 0.33 -2.22 20.83
C PHE A 57 -0.14 -3.63 20.46
N GLY A 58 -1.40 -3.81 20.05
CA GLY A 58 -1.96 -5.09 19.64
C GLY A 58 -2.22 -6.07 20.80
N ARG A 59 -2.31 -5.58 22.04
CA ARG A 59 -2.73 -6.41 23.18
C ARG A 59 -4.26 -6.50 23.18
N LEU A 60 -4.79 -7.71 23.30
CA LEU A 60 -6.22 -7.92 23.52
C LEU A 60 -6.60 -7.33 24.88
N VAL A 61 -7.61 -6.44 24.87
CA VAL A 61 -8.25 -5.90 26.09
C VAL A 61 -9.47 -6.75 26.41
#